data_AF-A0A449DBS4-F1
#
_entry.id   AF-A0A449DBS4-F1
#
_cell.length_a   1.000
_cell.length_b   1.000
_cell.length_c   1.000
_cell.angle_alpha   90.00
_cell.angle_beta   90.00
_cell.angle_gamma   90.00
#
_symmetry.space_group_name_H-M   'P 1'
#
loop_
_entity.id
_entity.type
_entity.pdbx_description
1 polymer ?
#
loop_
_entity_poly.entity_id
_entity_poly.type
_entity_poly.pdbx_seq_one_letter_code
_entity_poly.pdbx_strand_id
1 'polypeptide(L)'
;MQTLHACQAASDRGAAVAVLTSYARSPIAKLCDLVIATGPSERAHSVDPFLARIGHTVVLHALHSALPERDGRAAGMRDVVADAIVED
;
A
#
# COMPACT_ATOMS: atom_id res chain seq x y z
N MET A 1 3.18 15.56 -6.43
CA MET A 1 1.93 16.32 -6.64
C MET A 1 0.75 15.39 -6.89
N GLN A 2 0.74 14.58 -7.96
CA GLN A 2 -0.44 13.76 -8.34
C GLN A 2 -1.03 12.89 -7.22
N THR A 3 -0.21 12.15 -6.47
CA THR A 3 -0.69 11.29 -5.37
C THR A 3 -1.35 12.09 -4.24
N LEU A 4 -0.81 13.26 -3.88
CA LEU A 4 -1.40 14.15 -2.87
C LEU A 4 -2.77 14.65 -3.32
N HIS A 5 -2.88 15.10 -4.58
CA HIS A 5 -4.16 15.55 -5.14
C HIS A 5 -5.18 14.40 -5.21
N ALA A 6 -4.75 13.18 -5.52
CA ALA A 6 -5.63 12.01 -5.51
C ALA A 6 -6.16 11.71 -4.10
N CYS A 7 -5.30 11.71 -3.08
CA CYS A 7 -5.71 11.55 -1.69
C CYS A 7 -6.68 12.66 -1.25
N GLN A 8 -6.41 13.92 -1.63
CA GLN A 8 -7.27 15.06 -1.31
C GLN A 8 -8.64 14.88 -1.95
N ALA A 9 -8.69 14.58 -3.24
CA ALA A 9 -9.94 14.37 -3.96
C ALA A 9 -10.76 13.19 -3.43
N ALA A 10 -10.11 12.14 -2.92
CA ALA A 10 -10.79 11.03 -2.26
C ALA A 10 -11.38 11.45 -0.91
N SER A 11 -10.60 12.16 -0.09
CA SER A 11 -11.03 12.71 1.20
C SER A 11 -12.19 13.70 1.05
N ASP A 12 -12.11 14.62 0.08
CA ASP A 12 -13.17 15.59 -0.24
C ASP A 12 -14.51 14.92 -0.62
N ARG A 13 -14.46 13.66 -1.06
CA ARG A 13 -15.63 12.84 -1.40
C ARG A 13 -16.11 11.95 -0.24
N GLY A 14 -15.52 12.09 0.94
CA GLY A 14 -15.87 11.33 2.15
C GLY A 14 -15.34 9.90 2.16
N ALA A 15 -14.35 9.56 1.32
CA ALA A 15 -13.70 8.26 1.39
C ALA A 15 -12.71 8.21 2.56
N ALA A 16 -12.60 7.06 3.22
CA ALA A 16 -11.49 6.80 4.15
C ALA A 16 -10.20 6.58 3.35
N VAL A 17 -9.17 7.35 3.65
CA VAL A 17 -7.88 7.32 2.95
C VAL A 17 -6.80 6.78 3.89
N ALA A 18 -6.15 5.69 3.48
CA ALA A 18 -4.99 5.14 4.18
C ALA A 18 -3.73 5.31 3.33
N VAL A 19 -2.59 5.56 3.98
CA VAL A 19 -1.28 5.65 3.31
C VAL A 19 -0.25 4.74 3.96
N LEU A 20 0.48 4.03 3.10
CA LEU A 20 1.71 3.33 3.45
C LEU A 20 2.91 4.19 3.05
N THR A 21 3.76 4.55 4.00
CA THR A 21 4.86 5.49 3.75
C THR A 21 6.08 5.19 4.60
N SER A 22 7.26 5.61 4.15
CA SER A 22 8.46 5.62 5.02
C SER A 22 8.48 6.83 5.95
N TYR A 23 7.62 7.83 5.73
CA TYR A 23 7.69 9.14 6.39
C TYR A 23 6.36 9.51 7.07
N ALA A 24 6.23 9.17 8.36
CA ALA A 24 5.02 9.43 9.14
C ALA A 24 4.64 10.92 9.27
N ARG A 25 5.61 11.84 9.17
CA ARG A 25 5.38 13.30 9.25
C ARG A 25 5.29 14.00 7.89
N SER A 26 5.19 13.24 6.79
CA SER A 26 5.09 13.78 5.44
C SER A 26 3.76 14.50 5.18
N PRO A 27 3.67 15.40 4.19
CA PRO A 27 2.41 16.06 3.82
C PRO A 27 1.28 15.08 3.49
N ILE A 28 1.59 13.94 2.87
CA ILE A 28 0.57 12.93 2.52
C ILE A 28 0.04 12.19 3.75
N ALA A 29 0.89 11.96 4.76
CA ALA A 29 0.47 11.34 6.01
C ALA A 29 -0.51 12.22 6.80
N LYS A 30 -0.35 13.55 6.73
CA LYS A 30 -1.25 14.50 7.40
C LYS A 30 -2.64 14.56 6.76
N LEU A 31 -2.76 14.12 5.51
CA LEU A 31 -4.00 14.17 4.73
C LEU A 31 -4.83 12.87 4.85
N CYS A 32 -4.22 11.79 5.33
CA CYS A 32 -4.85 10.47 5.36
C CYS A 32 -5.38 10.17 6.78
N ASP A 33 -6.49 9.44 6.86
CA ASP A 33 -7.11 9.01 8.12
C ASP A 33 -6.27 7.95 8.84
N LEU A 34 -5.58 7.11 8.07
CA LEU A 34 -4.70 6.07 8.59
C LEU A 34 -3.31 6.17 7.96
N VAL A 35 -2.28 6.14 8.80
CA VAL A 35 -0.88 6.16 8.38
C VAL A 35 -0.18 4.90 8.85
N ILE A 36 0.30 4.10 7.91
CA ILE A 36 1.13 2.93 8.16
C ILE A 36 2.55 3.29 7.76
N ALA A 37 3.44 3.38 8.74
CA ALA A 37 4.82 3.79 8.53
C ALA A 37 5.81 2.60 8.61
N THR A 38 6.73 2.48 7.65
CA THR A 38 7.72 1.37 7.59
C THR A 38 9.17 1.80 7.76
N GLY A 39 9.45 3.10 7.74
CA GLY A 39 10.80 3.66 7.81
C GLY A 39 11.15 4.20 9.20
N PRO A 40 12.45 4.42 9.49
CA PRO A 40 12.86 4.97 10.77
C PRO A 40 12.31 6.38 10.96
N SER A 41 11.74 6.64 12.12
CA SER A 41 11.03 7.86 12.50
C SER A 41 11.88 9.15 12.50
N GLU A 42 13.20 9.07 12.30
CA GLU A 42 14.11 10.17 12.71
C GLU A 42 15.32 10.52 11.83
N ARG A 43 15.78 9.75 10.83
CA ARG A 43 16.97 10.14 10.04
C ARG A 43 16.78 10.08 8.52
N ALA A 44 16.69 11.27 7.91
CA ALA A 44 16.55 11.47 6.47
C ALA A 44 17.78 11.05 5.63
N HIS A 45 18.94 10.81 6.25
CA HIS A 45 20.22 10.62 5.54
C HIS A 45 20.67 9.15 5.42
N SER A 46 19.82 8.17 5.71
CA SER A 46 20.19 6.76 5.63
C SER A 46 19.05 5.83 5.22
N VAL A 47 18.03 6.34 4.53
CA VAL A 47 16.96 5.49 4.02
C VAL A 47 17.45 4.84 2.74
N ASP A 48 17.91 3.60 2.88
CA ASP A 48 18.19 2.75 1.74
C ASP A 48 16.88 2.48 0.96
N PRO A 49 16.79 2.85 -0.33
CA PRO A 49 15.56 2.70 -1.11
C PRO A 49 15.11 1.25 -1.28
N PHE A 50 16.04 0.30 -1.29
CA PHE A 50 15.75 -1.12 -1.42
C PHE A 50 15.16 -1.67 -0.12
N LEU A 51 15.75 -1.34 1.02
CA LEU A 51 15.20 -1.71 2.34
C LEU A 51 13.84 -1.05 2.58
N ALA A 52 13.64 0.20 2.15
CA ALA A 52 12.35 0.87 2.26
C ALA A 52 11.26 0.12 1.48
N ARG A 53 11.59 -0.34 0.26
CA ARG A 53 10.67 -1.12 -0.57
C ARG A 53 10.35 -2.48 0.03
N ILE A 54 11.35 -3.18 0.60
CA ILE A 54 11.11 -4.45 1.32
C ILE A 54 10.14 -4.21 2.48
N GLY A 55 10.37 -3.17 3.29
CA GLY A 55 9.49 -2.83 4.40
C GLY A 55 8.05 -2.59 3.95
N HIS A 56 7.85 -1.84 2.85
CA HIS A 56 6.51 -1.64 2.26
C HIS A 56 5.88 -2.96 1.80
N THR A 57 6.61 -3.79 1.07
CA THR A 57 6.10 -5.07 0.56
C THR A 57 5.72 -6.03 1.68
N VAL A 58 6.53 -6.12 2.75
CA VAL A 58 6.24 -6.96 3.92
C VAL A 58 4.96 -6.51 4.61
N VAL A 59 4.78 -5.21 4.80
CA VAL A 59 3.54 -4.68 5.39
C VAL A 59 2.34 -4.95 4.50
N LEU A 60 2.44 -4.74 3.18
CA LEU A 60 1.36 -5.08 2.25
C LEU A 60 1.01 -6.56 2.30
N HIS A 61 2.01 -7.43 2.37
CA HIS A 61 1.80 -8.87 2.49
C HIS A 61 1.11 -9.22 3.82
N ALA A 62 1.55 -8.64 4.94
CA ALA A 62 0.93 -8.86 6.24
C ALA A 62 -0.53 -8.39 6.27
N LEU A 63 -0.82 -7.21 5.72
CA LEU A 63 -2.18 -6.70 5.58
C LEU A 63 -3.04 -7.64 4.72
N HIS A 64 -2.52 -8.05 3.57
CA HIS A 64 -3.20 -8.99 2.69
C HIS A 64 -3.51 -10.32 3.38
N SER A 65 -2.53 -10.91 4.07
CA SER A 65 -2.69 -12.18 4.78
C SER A 65 -3.58 -12.10 6.02
N ALA A 66 -3.78 -10.90 6.58
CA ALA A 66 -4.69 -10.66 7.70
C ALA A 66 -6.14 -10.42 7.25
N LEU A 67 -6.37 -10.15 5.96
CA LEU A 67 -7.72 -10.08 5.43
C LEU A 67 -8.34 -11.49 5.46
N PRO A 68 -9.57 -11.65 5.99
CA PRO A 68 -10.24 -12.93 5.92
C PRO A 68 -10.43 -13.32 4.45
N GLU A 69 -10.30 -14.62 4.13
CA GLU A 69 -10.61 -15.16 2.81
C GLU A 69 -12.02 -14.71 2.39
N ARG A 70 -12.11 -13.71 1.51
CA ARG A 70 -13.38 -13.24 0.95
C ARG A 70 -13.68 -14.05 -0.29
N ASP A 71 -14.44 -15.13 -0.12
CA ASP A 71 -15.09 -15.94 -1.17
C ASP A 71 -14.29 -16.04 -2.47
N GLY A 72 -13.27 -16.92 -2.52
CA GLY A 72 -12.72 -17.52 -3.74
C GLY A 72 -12.09 -16.59 -4.79
N ARG A 73 -12.11 -15.26 -4.63
CA ARG A 73 -11.61 -14.31 -5.65
C ARG A 73 -10.10 -14.42 -5.87
N ALA A 74 -9.34 -14.75 -4.83
CA ALA A 74 -7.91 -15.00 -4.94
C ALA A 74 -7.60 -16.29 -5.74
N ALA A 75 -8.46 -17.31 -5.63
CA ALA A 75 -8.39 -18.50 -6.47
C ALA A 75 -8.74 -18.16 -7.93
N GLY A 76 -9.85 -17.42 -8.15
CA GLY A 76 -10.24 -17.00 -9.50
C GLY A 76 -9.19 -16.15 -10.24
N MET A 77 -8.43 -15.30 -9.53
CA MET A 77 -7.32 -14.55 -10.13
C MET A 77 -6.17 -15.48 -10.57
N ARG A 78 -5.88 -16.55 -9.80
CA ARG A 78 -4.86 -17.53 -10.14
C ARG A 78 -5.28 -18.39 -11.33
N ASP A 79 -6.56 -18.76 -11.39
CA ASP A 79 -7.12 -19.57 -12.46
C ASP A 79 -7.07 -18.81 -13.81
N VAL A 80 -7.40 -17.52 -13.84
CA VAL A 80 -7.29 -16.68 -15.06
C VAL A 80 -5.85 -16.59 -15.57
N VAL A 81 -4.87 -16.51 -14.67
CA VAL A 81 -3.45 -16.50 -15.06
C VAL A 81 -3.00 -17.87 -15.57
N ALA A 82 -3.48 -18.95 -14.94
CA ALA A 82 -3.19 -20.31 -15.39
C ALA A 82 -3.76 -20.55 -16.80
N ASP A 83 -4.99 -20.13 -17.07
CA ASP A 83 -5.62 -20.26 -18.40
C ASP A 83 -4.83 -19.50 -19.47
N ALA A 84 -4.36 -18.28 -19.18
CA ALA A 84 -3.58 -17.48 -20.13
C ALA A 84 -2.20 -18.08 -20.46
N ILE A 85 -1.62 -18.90 -19.57
CA ILE A 85 -0.32 -19.55 -19.80
C ILE A 85 -0.47 -20.84 -20.62
N VAL A 86 -1.65 -21.46 -20.60
CA VAL A 86 -1.92 -22.73 -21.31
C VAL A 86 -2.32 -22.51 -22.77
N GLU A 87 -2.71 -21.28 -23.16
CA GLU A 87 -3.10 -20.91 -24.53
C GLU A 87 -1.92 -20.53 -25.46
N ASP A 88 -0.66 -20.58 -24.99
CA ASP A 88 0.59 -20.42 -25.77
C ASP A 88 1.33 -21.77 -25.97
#